data_AF-A0A1I6XI36-F1
#
_entry.id   AF-A0A1I6XI36-F1
#
_cell.length_a   1.000
_cell.length_b   1.000
_cell.length_c   1.000
_cell.angle_alpha   90.00
_cell.angle_beta   90.00
_cell.angle_gamma   90.00
#
_symmetry.space_group_name_H-M   'P 1'
#
loop_
_entity.id
_entity.type
_entity.pdbx_description
1 polymer ?
#
loop_
_entity_poly.entity_id
_entity_poly.type
_entity_poly.pdbx_seq_one_letter_code
_entity_poly.pdbx_strand_id
1 'polypeptide(L)'
;MNTYTAIFTQKIVLTNVLIERFVEGGVTGMTLIVVCLLLAVFFSFKAFANLNGDKATFLKYKKLINQVVLLGLVISIVNSLMGLIQGFDALEATGGADPAILAGGLKITLLSPLFGLTVFIIGYSATFILSWMRKADTES
;
A
#
# COMPACT_ATOMS: atom_id res chain seq x y z
N MET A 1 32.03 9.22 -20.23
CA MET A 1 30.64 8.79 -20.51
C MET A 1 29.91 8.79 -19.18
N ASN A 2 29.04 9.79 -18.97
CA ASN A 2 28.70 10.35 -17.65
C ASN A 2 27.94 9.39 -16.74
N THR A 3 28.38 9.27 -15.49
CA THR A 3 27.69 8.56 -14.39
C THR A 3 26.22 8.98 -14.24
N TYR A 4 25.86 10.21 -14.64
CA TYR A 4 24.49 10.72 -14.68
C TYR A 4 23.56 9.95 -15.63
N THR A 5 24.04 9.48 -16.80
CA THR A 5 23.20 8.70 -17.73
C THR A 5 22.98 7.28 -17.23
N ALA A 6 23.94 6.70 -16.50
CA ALA A 6 23.78 5.40 -15.86
C ALA A 6 22.77 5.46 -14.70
N ILE A 7 22.84 6.47 -13.83
CA ILE A 7 21.89 6.66 -12.72
C ILE A 7 20.47 6.93 -13.24
N PHE A 8 20.34 7.75 -14.29
CA PHE A 8 19.04 8.04 -14.90
C PHE A 8 18.44 6.81 -15.59
N THR A 9 19.26 6.02 -16.30
CA THR A 9 18.84 4.75 -16.91
C THR A 9 18.45 3.73 -15.83
N GLN A 10 19.20 3.63 -14.74
CA GLN A 10 18.88 2.72 -13.63
C GLN A 10 17.57 3.13 -12.94
N LYS A 11 17.31 4.45 -12.79
CA LYS A 11 16.04 4.98 -12.26
C LYS A 11 14.85 4.72 -13.19
N ILE A 12 15.04 4.81 -14.51
CA ILE A 12 14.03 4.44 -15.51
C ILE A 12 13.74 2.93 -15.46
N VAL A 13 14.78 2.10 -15.40
CA VAL A 13 14.65 0.64 -15.28
C VAL A 13 13.94 0.25 -13.97
N LEU A 14 14.26 0.88 -12.84
CA LEU A 14 13.58 0.66 -11.57
C LEU A 14 12.10 1.06 -11.61
N THR A 15 11.78 2.17 -12.29
CA THR A 15 10.39 2.62 -12.45
C THR A 15 9.59 1.63 -13.30
N ASN A 16 10.18 1.09 -14.36
CA ASN A 16 9.56 0.07 -15.21
C ASN A 16 9.32 -1.22 -14.42
N VAL A 17 10.32 -1.68 -13.64
CA VAL A 17 10.18 -2.89 -12.82
C VAL A 17 9.07 -2.75 -11.77
N LEU A 18 8.95 -1.60 -11.11
CA LEU A 18 7.87 -1.38 -10.14
C LEU A 18 6.49 -1.38 -10.78
N ILE A 19 6.36 -0.77 -11.97
CA ILE A 19 5.09 -0.75 -12.72
C ILE A 19 4.74 -2.14 -13.24
N GLU A 20 5.71 -2.89 -13.76
CA GLU A 20 5.51 -4.28 -14.20
C GLU A 20 5.04 -5.16 -13.06
N ARG A 21 5.71 -5.08 -11.90
CA ARG A 21 5.34 -5.78 -10.68
C ARG A 21 3.95 -5.36 -10.18
N PHE A 22 3.60 -4.08 -10.32
CA PHE A 22 2.28 -3.58 -9.97
C PHE A 22 1.18 -4.11 -10.90
N VAL A 23 1.46 -4.20 -12.20
CA VAL A 23 0.54 -4.77 -13.19
C VAL A 23 0.38 -6.29 -12.99
N GLU A 24 1.48 -6.99 -12.67
CA GLU A 24 1.48 -8.43 -12.37
C GLU A 24 0.59 -8.77 -11.16
N GLY A 25 0.62 -7.98 -10.09
CA GLY A 25 -0.15 -8.26 -8.87
C GLY A 25 -1.64 -7.89 -8.92
N GLY A 26 -2.14 -7.52 -10.10
CA GLY A 26 -3.57 -7.28 -10.35
C GLY A 26 -3.94 -5.79 -10.27
N VAL A 27 -4.28 -5.22 -11.42
CA VAL A 27 -4.62 -3.79 -11.57
C VAL A 27 -5.79 -3.37 -10.68
N THR A 28 -6.82 -4.21 -10.53
CA THR A 28 -8.02 -3.87 -9.75
C THR A 28 -7.72 -3.69 -8.27
N GLY A 29 -7.06 -4.66 -7.63
CA GLY A 29 -6.74 -4.56 -6.20
C GLY A 29 -5.69 -3.48 -5.91
N MET A 30 -4.70 -3.34 -6.79
CA MET A 30 -3.65 -2.36 -6.57
C MET A 30 -4.09 -0.91 -6.79
N THR A 31 -4.98 -0.63 -7.75
CA THR A 31 -5.56 0.71 -7.93
C THR A 31 -6.39 1.13 -6.72
N LEU A 32 -7.16 0.21 -6.12
CA LEU A 32 -7.89 0.45 -4.87
C LEU A 32 -6.94 0.83 -3.71
N ILE A 33 -5.83 0.12 -3.54
CA ILE A 33 -4.82 0.43 -2.51
C ILE A 33 -4.25 1.84 -2.72
N VAL A 34 -3.94 2.22 -3.97
CA VAL A 34 -3.44 3.56 -4.31
C VAL A 34 -4.48 4.64 -4.02
N VAL A 35 -5.76 4.41 -4.32
CA VAL A 35 -6.84 5.35 -3.98
C VAL A 35 -6.95 5.54 -2.46
N CYS A 36 -6.89 4.45 -1.68
CA CYS A 36 -6.85 4.54 -0.22
C CYS A 36 -5.63 5.33 0.28
N LEU A 37 -4.45 5.11 -0.31
CA LEU A 37 -3.24 5.86 0.01
C LEU A 37 -3.42 7.37 -0.27
N LEU A 38 -3.95 7.75 -1.44
CA LEU A 38 -4.18 9.14 -1.79
C LEU A 38 -5.15 9.83 -0.82
N LEU A 39 -6.22 9.14 -0.43
CA LEU A 39 -7.15 9.63 0.59
C LEU A 39 -6.47 9.81 1.95
N ALA A 40 -5.66 8.85 2.40
CA ALA A 40 -4.92 8.94 3.65
C ALA A 40 -3.95 10.13 3.65
N VAL A 41 -3.20 10.34 2.56
CA VAL A 41 -2.29 11.48 2.42
C VAL A 41 -3.06 12.80 2.42
N PHE A 42 -4.19 12.88 1.72
CA PHE A 42 -5.05 14.07 1.70
C PHE A 42 -5.55 14.42 3.11
N PHE A 43 -6.05 13.44 3.86
CA PHE A 43 -6.49 13.66 5.24
C PHE A 43 -5.33 14.01 6.17
N SER A 44 -4.14 13.42 6.00
CA SER A 44 -2.94 13.78 6.75
C SER A 44 -2.54 15.24 6.53
N PHE A 45 -2.57 15.72 5.29
CA PHE A 45 -2.27 17.13 4.99
C PHE A 45 -3.31 18.07 5.61
N LYS A 46 -4.60 17.71 5.52
CA LYS A 46 -5.69 18.49 6.13
C LYS A 46 -5.60 18.50 7.66
N ALA A 47 -5.16 17.40 8.26
CA ALA A 47 -4.95 17.30 9.71
C ALA A 47 -3.73 18.11 10.17
N PHE A 48 -2.67 18.16 9.35
CA PHE A 48 -1.51 19.02 9.57
C PHE A 48 -1.85 20.50 9.48
N ALA A 49 -2.60 20.92 8.45
CA ALA A 49 -3.04 22.30 8.30
C ALA A 49 -3.95 22.77 9.46
N ASN A 50 -4.64 21.84 10.12
CA ASN A 50 -5.54 22.13 11.24
C ASN A 50 -4.93 21.81 12.62
N LEU A 51 -3.59 21.81 12.75
CA LEU A 51 -2.87 21.49 13.99
C LEU A 51 -3.22 22.43 15.17
N ASN A 52 -3.51 23.70 14.87
CA ASN A 52 -3.88 24.73 15.86
C ASN A 52 -5.40 24.93 16.00
N GLY A 53 -6.21 24.13 15.29
CA GLY A 53 -7.66 24.24 15.28
C GLY A 53 -8.35 23.44 16.39
N ASP A 54 -9.66 23.25 16.23
CA ASP A 54 -10.49 22.49 17.16
C ASP A 54 -10.02 21.01 17.31
N LYS A 55 -9.91 20.56 18.57
CA LYS A 55 -9.43 19.23 18.95
C LYS A 55 -10.32 18.12 18.38
N ALA A 56 -11.64 18.31 18.38
CA ALA A 56 -12.58 17.29 17.90
C ALA A 56 -12.39 17.04 16.41
N THR A 57 -12.15 18.11 15.65
CA THR A 57 -11.88 18.06 14.22
C THR A 57 -10.56 17.33 13.90
N PHE A 58 -9.49 17.59 14.66
CA PHE A 58 -8.20 16.88 14.47
C PHE A 58 -8.33 15.38 14.77
N LEU A 59 -8.96 15.01 15.89
CA LEU A 59 -9.16 13.59 16.27
C LEU A 59 -10.01 12.85 15.23
N LYS A 60 -11.02 13.53 14.66
CA LYS A 60 -11.83 12.99 13.56
C LYS A 60 -10.96 12.64 12.35
N TYR A 61 -10.08 13.55 11.91
CA TYR A 61 -9.17 13.27 10.79
C TYR A 61 -8.17 12.15 11.11
N LYS A 62 -7.58 12.16 12.31
CA LYS A 62 -6.68 11.08 12.77
C LYS A 62 -7.35 9.71 12.70
N LYS A 63 -8.58 9.61 13.18
CA LYS A 63 -9.38 8.37 13.12
C LYS A 63 -9.68 7.96 11.68
N LEU A 64 -10.03 8.92 10.81
CA LEU A 64 -10.31 8.68 9.41
C LEU A 64 -9.09 8.15 8.65
N ILE A 65 -7.90 8.72 8.90
CA ILE A 65 -6.64 8.25 8.31
C ILE A 65 -6.40 6.79 8.70
N ASN A 66 -6.47 6.47 9.99
CA ASN A 66 -6.27 5.09 10.46
C ASN A 66 -7.28 4.11 9.85
N GLN A 67 -8.56 4.51 9.74
CA GLN A 67 -9.58 3.68 9.09
C GLN A 67 -9.29 3.44 7.61
N VAL A 68 -8.92 4.49 6.85
CA VAL A 68 -8.60 4.36 5.43
C VAL A 68 -7.35 3.51 5.21
N VAL A 69 -6.32 3.68 6.04
CA VAL A 69 -5.08 2.91 5.97
C VAL A 69 -5.31 1.43 6.31
N LEU A 70 -6.12 1.13 7.34
CA LEU A 70 -6.56 -0.23 7.66
C LEU A 70 -7.38 -0.85 6.53
N LEU A 71 -8.30 -0.09 5.93
CA LEU A 71 -9.09 -0.56 4.78
C LEU A 71 -8.17 -0.90 3.60
N GLY A 72 -7.18 -0.06 3.28
CA GLY A 72 -6.19 -0.35 2.25
C GLY A 72 -5.41 -1.65 2.51
N LEU A 73 -5.03 -1.91 3.76
CA LEU A 73 -4.37 -3.15 4.16
C LEU A 73 -5.29 -4.37 3.98
N VAL A 74 -6.54 -4.28 4.43
CA VAL A 74 -7.51 -5.39 4.29
C VAL A 74 -7.78 -5.69 2.82
N ILE A 75 -7.99 -4.67 1.98
CA ILE A 75 -8.21 -4.83 0.54
C ILE A 75 -7.01 -5.53 -0.12
N SER A 76 -5.80 -5.17 0.30
CA SER A 76 -4.57 -5.77 -0.21
C SER A 76 -4.45 -7.27 0.11
N ILE A 77 -4.86 -7.69 1.32
CA ILE A 77 -4.93 -9.10 1.70
C ILE A 77 -6.02 -9.81 0.90
N VAL A 78 -7.20 -9.20 0.72
CA VAL A 78 -8.28 -9.79 -0.10
C VAL A 78 -7.83 -10.01 -1.54
N ASN A 79 -7.13 -9.05 -2.15
CA ASN A 79 -6.58 -9.18 -3.50
C ASN A 79 -5.55 -10.31 -3.59
N SER A 80 -4.70 -10.48 -2.56
CA SER A 80 -3.76 -11.60 -2.48
C SER A 80 -4.46 -12.96 -2.44
N LEU A 81 -5.53 -13.07 -1.65
CA LEU A 81 -6.30 -14.31 -1.52
C LEU A 81 -7.02 -14.65 -2.83
N MET A 82 -7.57 -13.66 -3.52
CA MET A 82 -8.17 -13.83 -4.85
C MET A 82 -7.15 -14.35 -5.86
N GLY A 83 -5.94 -13.80 -5.89
CA GLY A 83 -4.88 -14.28 -6.78
C GLY A 83 -4.38 -15.68 -6.40
N LEU A 84 -4.40 -16.05 -5.13
CA LEU A 84 -4.03 -17.39 -4.68
C LEU A 84 -5.08 -18.44 -5.08
N ILE A 85 -6.37 -18.11 -4.94
CA ILE A 85 -7.48 -18.96 -5.41
C ILE A 85 -7.35 -19.20 -6.91
N GLN A 86 -7.15 -18.15 -7.71
CA GLN A 86 -6.91 -18.30 -9.16
C GLN A 86 -5.68 -19.15 -9.46
N GLY A 87 -4.61 -19.01 -8.67
CA GLY A 87 -3.42 -19.83 -8.77
C GLY A 87 -3.71 -21.31 -8.52
N PHE A 88 -4.50 -21.64 -7.50
CA PHE A 88 -4.90 -23.01 -7.18
C PHE A 88 -5.93 -23.59 -8.17
N ASP A 89 -6.90 -22.81 -8.63
CA ASP A 89 -7.86 -23.22 -9.66
C ASP A 89 -7.14 -23.60 -10.96
N ALA A 90 -6.13 -22.81 -11.34
CA ALA A 90 -5.28 -23.12 -12.49
C ALA A 90 -4.49 -24.43 -12.30
N LEU A 91 -4.12 -24.78 -11.07
CA LEU A 91 -3.51 -26.09 -10.82
C LEU A 91 -4.48 -27.24 -10.99
N GLU A 92 -5.64 -27.12 -10.38
CA GLU A 92 -6.64 -28.19 -10.37
C GLU A 92 -7.02 -28.53 -11.82
N ALA A 93 -7.16 -27.51 -12.68
CA ALA A 93 -7.43 -27.66 -14.09
C ALA A 93 -6.31 -28.35 -14.90
N THR A 94 -5.05 -28.29 -14.45
CA THR A 94 -3.91 -28.87 -15.19
C THR A 94 -3.63 -30.35 -14.83
N GLY A 95 -4.27 -30.89 -13.78
CA GLY A 95 -4.21 -32.32 -13.45
C GLY A 95 -2.83 -32.89 -13.08
N GLY A 96 -1.82 -32.03 -12.92
CA GLY A 96 -0.43 -32.40 -12.66
C GLY A 96 0.49 -31.22 -12.93
N ALA A 97 0.72 -30.38 -11.92
CA ALA A 97 1.47 -29.15 -12.10
C ALA A 97 2.98 -29.36 -11.95
N ASP A 98 3.74 -28.79 -12.87
CA ASP A 98 5.13 -28.41 -12.62
C ASP A 98 5.13 -27.42 -11.44
N PRO A 99 5.79 -27.74 -10.30
CA PRO A 99 5.86 -26.86 -9.13
C PRO A 99 6.36 -25.44 -9.44
N ALA A 100 7.05 -25.25 -10.57
CA ALA A 100 7.51 -23.96 -11.05
C ALA A 100 6.36 -22.96 -11.32
N ILE A 101 5.22 -23.43 -11.85
CA ILE A 101 4.08 -22.56 -12.18
C ILE A 101 3.42 -22.02 -10.92
N LEU A 102 3.35 -22.85 -9.87
CA LEU A 102 2.84 -22.44 -8.57
C LEU A 102 3.71 -21.42 -7.87
N ALA A 103 5.01 -21.69 -7.84
CA ALA A 103 5.97 -20.81 -7.20
C ALA A 103 5.94 -19.41 -7.85
N GLY A 104 5.71 -19.35 -9.16
CA GLY A 104 5.50 -18.10 -9.91
C GLY A 104 4.24 -17.35 -9.47
N GLY A 105 3.09 -18.01 -9.45
CA GLY A 105 1.81 -17.40 -9.04
C GLY A 105 1.83 -16.92 -7.60
N LEU A 106 2.35 -17.74 -6.68
CA LEU A 106 2.43 -17.39 -5.26
C LEU A 106 3.33 -16.17 -5.02
N LYS A 107 4.46 -16.07 -5.71
CA LYS A 107 5.35 -14.89 -5.63
C LYS A 107 4.62 -13.60 -6.00
N ILE A 108 3.78 -13.65 -7.04
CA ILE A 108 3.02 -12.49 -7.51
C ILE A 108 1.93 -12.11 -6.50
N THR A 109 1.25 -13.09 -5.90
CA THR A 109 0.20 -12.81 -4.90
C THR A 109 0.73 -12.11 -3.66
N LEU A 110 1.93 -12.49 -3.19
CA LEU A 110 2.58 -11.88 -2.02
C LEU A 110 3.01 -10.43 -2.24
N LEU A 111 3.12 -10.02 -3.49
CA LEU A 111 3.45 -8.65 -3.83
C LEU A 111 2.33 -7.67 -3.44
N SER A 112 1.06 -8.08 -3.57
CA SER A 112 -0.08 -7.24 -3.19
C SER A 112 -0.05 -6.87 -1.69
N PRO A 113 0.02 -7.82 -0.73
CA PRO A 113 0.19 -7.57 0.70
C PRO A 113 1.42 -6.72 1.04
N LEU A 114 2.53 -6.92 0.34
CA LEU A 114 3.74 -6.12 0.55
C LEU A 114 3.50 -4.64 0.26
N PHE A 115 2.80 -4.32 -0.84
CA PHE A 115 2.39 -2.94 -1.13
C PHE A 115 1.43 -2.40 -0.09
N GLY A 116 0.42 -3.17 0.32
CA GLY A 116 -0.55 -2.77 1.36
C GLY A 116 0.11 -2.51 2.71
N LEU A 117 1.06 -3.36 3.13
CA LEU A 117 1.85 -3.19 4.35
C LEU A 117 2.77 -1.97 4.27
N THR A 118 3.37 -1.71 3.10
CA THR A 118 4.21 -0.52 2.91
C THR A 118 3.39 0.75 3.09
N VAL A 119 2.20 0.82 2.47
CA VAL A 119 1.23 1.91 2.66
C VAL A 119 0.80 2.02 4.13
N PHE A 120 0.57 0.89 4.79
CA PHE A 120 0.19 0.83 6.19
C PHE A 120 1.25 1.44 7.11
N ILE A 121 2.52 1.02 6.95
CA ILE A 121 3.64 1.52 7.75
C ILE A 121 3.80 3.04 7.56
N ILE A 122 3.72 3.53 6.32
CA ILE A 122 3.85 4.97 6.02
C ILE A 122 2.66 5.76 6.60
N GLY A 123 1.44 5.27 6.46
CA GLY A 123 0.24 5.91 6.98
C GLY A 123 0.22 5.98 8.51
N TYR A 124 0.55 4.87 9.18
CA TYR A 124 0.61 4.81 10.65
C TYR A 124 1.76 5.66 11.21
N SER A 125 2.92 5.66 10.57
CA SER A 125 4.03 6.53 10.98
C SER A 125 3.68 8.01 10.83
N ALA A 126 2.98 8.41 9.75
CA ALA A 126 2.47 9.78 9.61
C ALA A 126 1.47 10.16 10.72
N THR A 127 0.51 9.28 11.03
CA THR A 127 -0.43 9.49 12.14
C THR A 127 0.27 9.57 13.51
N PHE A 128 1.31 8.76 13.72
CA PHE A 128 2.12 8.78 14.93
C PHE A 128 2.86 10.11 15.11
N ILE A 129 3.55 10.57 14.06
CA ILE A 129 4.25 11.87 14.06
C ILE A 129 3.26 13.01 14.27
N LEU A 130 2.12 12.98 13.60
CA LEU A 130 1.08 13.99 13.76
C LEU A 130 0.55 14.05 15.21
N SER A 131 0.46 12.90 15.87
CA SER A 131 0.11 12.82 17.30
C SER A 131 1.19 13.39 18.22
N TRP A 132 2.47 13.27 17.86
CA TRP A 132 3.58 13.87 18.60
C TRP A 132 3.66 15.38 18.41
N MET A 133 3.38 15.87 17.19
CA MET A 133 3.44 17.29 16.84
C MET A 133 2.38 18.13 17.57
N ARG A 134 1.20 17.56 17.78
CA ARG A 134 0.19 18.18 18.65
C ARG A 134 0.52 17.84 20.10
N LYS A 135 1.68 18.36 20.54
CA LYS A 135 2.35 18.14 21.83
C LYS A 135 1.30 18.09 22.95
N ALA A 136 1.12 16.89 23.48
CA ALA A 136 0.16 16.51 24.50
C ALA A 136 -1.32 16.50 24.05
N ASP A 137 -1.90 15.30 24.06
CA ASP A 137 -3.15 15.13 24.79
C ASP A 137 -2.84 15.56 26.24
N THR A 138 -2.77 16.86 26.54
CA THR A 138 -2.71 17.31 27.93
C THR A 138 -4.08 16.97 28.48
N GLU A 139 -4.10 15.81 29.14
CA GLU A 139 -5.01 15.43 30.22
C GLU A 139 -6.49 15.60 29.89
N SER A 140 -7.10 14.50 29.47
CA SER A 140 -8.42 14.10 29.98
C SER A 140 -8.62 12.62 29.72
#